data_AF-A0A5K1E970-F1
#
_entry.id   AF-A0A5K1E970-F1
#
_cell.length_a   1.000
_cell.length_b   1.000
_cell.length_c   1.000
_cell.angle_alpha   90.00
_cell.angle_beta   90.00
_cell.angle_gamma   90.00
#
_symmetry.space_group_name_H-M   'P 1'
#
loop_
_entity.id
_entity.type
_entity.pdbx_description
1 polymer ?
#
loop_
_entity_poly.entity_id
_entity_poly.type
_entity_poly.pdbx_seq_one_letter_code
_entity_poly.pdbx_strand_id
1 'polypeptide(L)'
;ELLCDAREIIIEKQVAIFLVTLGHDQRNRRTQYDFQHSGQTISKYFNLVLKAILRIAHEYVGRRDDTTPARVRGDPRFFPYFK
;
A
#
# COMPACT_ATOMS: atom_id res chain seq x y z
N GLU A 1 7.26 16.06 -4.79
CA GLU A 1 6.34 15.37 -3.87
C GLU A 1 5.69 14.17 -4.55
N LEU A 2 5.46 13.09 -3.80
CA LEU A 2 4.84 11.85 -4.30
C LEU A 2 3.32 11.84 -4.13
N LEU A 3 2.84 12.43 -3.04
CA LEU A 3 1.44 12.67 -2.70
C LEU A 3 1.37 14.02 -1.98
N CYS A 4 0.24 14.70 -2.13
CA CYS A 4 -0.06 15.95 -1.44
C CYS A 4 -1.57 16.03 -1.19
N ASP A 5 -1.97 16.96 -0.33
CA ASP A 5 -3.39 17.25 -0.12
C ASP A 5 -4.04 17.69 -1.44
N ALA A 6 -5.17 17.07 -1.75
CA ALA A 6 -6.02 17.49 -2.83
C ALA A 6 -7.14 18.37 -2.27
N ARG A 7 -7.73 19.21 -3.13
CA ARG A 7 -8.87 20.08 -2.78
C ARG A 7 -10.00 19.34 -2.05
N GLU A 8 -10.20 18.06 -2.33
CA GLU A 8 -11.32 17.26 -1.82
C GLU A 8 -10.91 16.19 -0.81
N ILE A 9 -9.62 15.81 -0.75
CA ILE A 9 -9.13 14.69 0.07
C ILE A 9 -7.69 14.99 0.54
N ILE A 10 -7.51 15.00 1.86
CA ILE A 10 -6.21 15.07 2.53
C ILE A 10 -5.40 13.78 2.34
N ILE A 11 -4.07 13.88 2.39
CA ILE A 11 -3.14 12.79 2.11
C ILE A 11 -3.39 11.55 3.00
N GLU A 12 -3.72 11.72 4.27
CA GLU A 12 -4.01 10.62 5.21
C GLU A 12 -5.20 9.80 4.73
N LYS A 13 -6.24 10.47 4.22
CA LYS A 13 -7.43 9.79 3.69
C LYS A 13 -7.13 9.09 2.36
N GLN A 14 -6.23 9.63 1.53
CA GLN A 14 -5.75 8.93 0.32
C GLN A 14 -5.07 7.62 0.69
N VAL A 15 -4.15 7.67 1.66
CA VAL A 15 -3.40 6.50 2.14
C VAL A 15 -4.34 5.50 2.82
N ALA A 16 -5.30 5.96 3.61
CA ALA A 16 -6.30 5.10 4.24
C ALA A 16 -7.17 4.35 3.22
N ILE A 17 -7.60 5.00 2.13
CA ILE A 17 -8.33 4.35 1.03
C ILE A 17 -7.50 3.19 0.47
N PHE A 18 -6.21 3.40 0.23
CA PHE A 18 -5.32 2.37 -0.28
C PHE A 18 -5.13 1.21 0.71
N LEU A 19 -4.80 1.52 1.97
CA LEU A 19 -4.53 0.52 3.00
C LEU A 19 -5.76 -0.32 3.34
N VAL A 20 -6.95 0.28 3.44
CA VAL A 20 -8.18 -0.49 3.70
C VAL A 20 -8.52 -1.38 2.51
N THR A 21 -8.35 -0.86 1.28
CA THR A 21 -8.63 -1.63 0.07
C THR A 21 -7.72 -2.85 -0.05
N LEU A 22 -6.40 -2.69 0.11
CA LEU A 22 -5.47 -3.82 0.05
C LEU A 22 -5.48 -4.70 1.30
N GLY A 23 -5.49 -4.10 2.49
CA GLY A 23 -5.32 -4.82 3.75
C GLY A 23 -6.52 -5.69 4.13
N HIS A 24 -7.71 -5.34 3.66
CA HIS A 24 -8.94 -6.09 3.93
C HIS A 24 -9.59 -6.72 2.69
N ASP A 25 -8.92 -6.68 1.53
CA ASP A 25 -9.51 -7.08 0.24
C ASP A 25 -10.87 -6.39 0.01
N GLN A 26 -10.94 -5.11 0.38
CA GLN A 26 -12.19 -4.36 0.39
C GLN A 26 -12.63 -4.06 -1.05
N ARG A 27 -13.83 -4.48 -1.42
CA ARG A 27 -14.41 -4.11 -2.73
C ARG A 27 -14.65 -2.61 -2.78
N ASN A 28 -14.43 -2.00 -3.96
CA ASN A 28 -14.62 -0.56 -4.19
C ASN A 28 -16.00 -0.06 -3.69
N ARG A 29 -17.09 -0.81 -3.93
CA ARG A 29 -18.43 -0.43 -3.44
C ARG A 29 -18.49 -0.25 -1.91
N ARG A 30 -17.77 -1.08 -1.14
CA ARG A 30 -17.74 -0.96 0.31
C ARG A 30 -16.86 0.21 0.74
N THR A 31 -15.71 0.41 0.10
CA THR A 31 -14.84 1.58 0.33
C THR A 31 -15.56 2.90 0.02
N GLN A 32 -16.43 2.95 -1.00
CA GLN A 32 -17.26 4.12 -1.28
C GLN A 32 -18.17 4.47 -0.10
N TYR A 33 -18.77 3.46 0.52
CA TYR A 33 -19.61 3.62 1.71
C TYR A 33 -18.78 4.05 2.92
N ASP A 34 -17.62 3.44 3.17
CA ASP A 34 -16.81 3.78 4.36
C ASP A 34 -16.24 5.20 4.29
N PHE A 35 -15.81 5.63 3.11
CA PHE A 35 -15.15 6.93 2.92
C PHE A 35 -16.08 8.05 2.42
N GLN A 36 -17.34 7.71 2.08
CA GLN A 36 -18.38 8.61 1.56
C GLN A 36 -17.92 9.36 0.30
N HIS A 37 -17.34 8.61 -0.64
CA HIS A 37 -16.79 9.13 -1.89
C HIS A 37 -17.20 8.26 -3.06
N SER A 38 -17.27 8.84 -4.26
CA SER A 38 -17.66 8.10 -5.46
C SER A 38 -16.65 7.00 -5.81
N GLY A 39 -17.09 5.96 -6.50
CA GLY A 39 -16.19 4.87 -6.93
C GLY A 39 -15.03 5.34 -7.81
N GLN A 40 -15.26 6.38 -8.60
CA GLN A 40 -14.20 7.05 -9.36
C GLN A 40 -13.15 7.69 -8.43
N THR A 41 -13.60 8.37 -7.37
CA THR A 41 -12.72 8.98 -6.36
C THR A 41 -11.91 7.93 -5.63
N ILE A 42 -12.55 6.84 -5.19
CA ILE A 42 -11.87 5.70 -4.55
C ILE A 42 -10.79 5.13 -5.49
N SER A 43 -11.14 4.81 -6.73
CA SER A 43 -10.18 4.28 -7.72
C SER A 43 -9.05 5.27 -8.01
N LYS A 44 -9.34 6.57 -8.10
CA LYS A 44 -8.33 7.61 -8.35
C LYS A 44 -7.27 7.63 -7.25
N TYR A 45 -7.68 7.76 -5.99
CA TYR A 45 -6.73 7.88 -4.88
C TYR A 45 -6.04 6.56 -4.56
N PHE A 46 -6.71 5.42 -4.72
CA PHE A 46 -6.05 4.10 -4.68
C PHE A 46 -4.86 4.04 -5.67
N ASN A 47 -5.10 4.40 -6.93
CA ASN A 47 -4.05 4.34 -7.96
C ASN A 47 -2.95 5.40 -7.77
N LEU A 48 -3.28 6.59 -7.25
CA LEU A 48 -2.28 7.60 -6.93
C LEU A 48 -1.32 7.10 -5.84
N VAL A 49 -1.86 6.54 -4.76
CA VAL A 49 -1.04 5.97 -3.68
C VAL A 49 -0.24 4.77 -4.17
N LEU A 50 -0.84 3.88 -4.98
CA LEU A 50 -0.11 2.75 -5.59
C LEU A 50 1.10 3.23 -6.41
N LYS A 51 0.92 4.24 -7.26
CA LYS A 51 2.02 4.82 -8.05
C LYS A 51 3.11 5.44 -7.17
N ALA A 52 2.71 6.15 -6.11
CA ALA A 52 3.65 6.72 -5.15
C ALA A 52 4.48 5.62 -4.46
N ILE A 53 3.82 4.56 -4.02
CA ILE A 53 4.46 3.40 -3.39
C ILE A 53 5.41 2.69 -4.36
N LEU A 54 4.98 2.44 -5.60
CA LEU A 54 5.84 1.79 -6.60
C LEU A 54 7.09 2.62 -6.91
N ARG A 55 6.99 3.95 -6.86
CA ARG A 55 8.13 4.84 -7.10
C ARG A 55 9.18 4.75 -5.99
N ILE A 56 8.76 4.62 -4.74
CA ILE A 56 9.69 4.43 -3.60
C ILE A 56 10.09 2.98 -3.42
N ALA A 57 9.29 2.02 -3.91
CA ALA A 57 9.55 0.60 -3.73
C ALA A 57 10.93 0.18 -4.23
N HIS A 58 11.48 0.83 -5.26
CA HIS A 58 12.85 0.52 -5.71
C HIS A 58 13.93 0.83 -4.65
N GLU A 59 13.69 1.79 -3.76
CA GLU A 59 14.61 2.16 -2.67
C GLU A 59 14.48 1.22 -1.46
N TYR A 60 13.27 0.73 -1.18
CA TYR A 60 12.97 -0.05 0.04
C TYR A 60 12.78 -1.55 -0.20
N VAL A 61 12.38 -1.94 -1.41
CA VAL A 61 12.07 -3.31 -1.85
C VAL A 61 13.19 -3.84 -2.76
N GLY A 62 14.38 -3.25 -2.67
CA GLY A 62 15.58 -3.65 -3.40
C GLY A 62 16.05 -5.08 -3.07
N ARG A 63 16.90 -5.61 -3.95
CA ARG A 63 17.51 -6.94 -3.82
C ARG A 63 18.17 -7.06 -2.45
N ARG A 64 17.63 -7.98 -1.64
CA ARG A 64 18.17 -8.34 -0.33
C ARG A 64 19.67 -8.56 -0.48
N ASP A 65 20.45 -7.94 0.40
CA ASP A 65 21.75 -8.49 0.73
C ASP A 65 21.50 -9.99 0.99
N ASP A 66 22.29 -10.86 0.37
CA ASP A 66 22.09 -12.33 0.36
C ASP A 66 22.05 -12.94 1.79
N THR A 67 22.32 -12.11 2.79
CA THR A 67 22.14 -12.36 4.20
C THR A 67 20.66 -12.29 4.60
N THR A 68 19.97 -13.43 4.53
CA THR A 68 18.75 -13.64 5.33
C THR A 68 19.07 -13.29 6.80
N PRO A 69 18.34 -12.35 7.44
CA PRO A 69 18.57 -11.96 8.83
C PRO A 69 18.54 -13.18 9.76
N ALA A 70 19.41 -13.20 10.78
CA ALA A 70 19.55 -14.36 11.68
C ALA A 70 18.23 -14.80 12.31
N ARG A 71 17.34 -13.85 12.62
CA ARG A 71 16.00 -14.10 13.17
C ARG A 71 15.05 -14.82 12.22
N VAL A 72 15.22 -14.65 10.91
CA VAL A 72 14.39 -15.29 9.86
C VAL A 72 14.97 -16.65 9.47
N ARG A 73 16.30 -16.80 9.50
CA ARG A 73 17.00 -18.04 9.14
C ARG A 73 16.58 -19.24 10.01
N GLY A 74 16.25 -19.00 11.27
CA GLY A 74 15.80 -20.04 12.20
C GLY A 74 14.28 -20.25 12.25
N ASP A 75 13.46 -19.40 11.59
CA ASP A 75 12.00 -19.52 11.64
C ASP A 75 11.47 -20.22 10.37
N PRO A 76 10.98 -21.48 10.46
CA PRO A 76 10.49 -22.23 9.32
C PRO A 76 9.25 -21.59 8.66
N ARG A 77 8.54 -20.69 9.35
CA ARG A 77 7.38 -19.98 8.79
C ARG A 77 7.81 -18.90 7.81
N PHE A 78 8.94 -18.23 8.06
CA PHE A 78 9.39 -17.10 7.25
C PHE A 78 10.49 -17.47 6.27
N PHE A 79 11.38 -18.41 6.62
CA PHE A 79 12.52 -18.81 5.80
C PHE A 79 12.17 -19.14 4.32
N PRO A 80 11.05 -19.83 3.98
CA PRO A 80 10.69 -20.12 2.58
C PRO A 80 10.48 -18.89 1.69
N TYR A 81 10.13 -17.74 2.27
CA TYR A 81 9.89 -16.48 1.53
C TYR A 81 11.16 -15.63 1.35
N PHE A 82 12.29 -16.12 1.87
CA PHE A 82 13.58 -15.43 1.86
C PHE A 82 14.71 -16.20 1.14
N LYS A 83 14.37 -17.33 0.50
CA LYS A 83 15.21 -18.03 -0.49
C LYS A 83 14.90 -17.59 -1.92
#